data_AF-A0A9C5YSR9-F1
#
_entry.id   AF-A0A9C5YSR9-F1
#
_cell.length_a   1.000
_cell.length_b   1.000
_cell.length_c   1.000
_cell.angle_alpha   90.00
_cell.angle_beta   90.00
_cell.angle_gamma   90.00
#
_symmetry.space_group_name_H-M   'P 1'
#
loop_
_entity.id
_entity.type
_entity.pdbx_description
1 polymer ?
#
loop_
_entity_poly.entity_id
_entity_poly.type
_entity_poly.pdbx_seq_one_letter_code
_entity_poly.pdbx_strand_id
1 'polypeptide(L)'
;MQNYIFIYLGVILLVFQCYLTSPLPDSDDTPSAEDKKLNEHNKLYKEMLKKFTDFTIEISEDFLEFTTKITEEIKQNNELPDVEHPNRRQLEFTKALEHIKSSESDHTLLNMYKLTEDIVEATKTLDDPKFLTEETKKLIEKYKVREFMNKIRERYMKFYESLSEAVDVYADELSETQKHEQQKLLDWNKDLSETKDFQSKTDKFSDFFDFFKPCCEGL
;
A
#
# COMPACT_ATOMS: atom_id res chain seq x y z
N MET A 1 29.61 -1.03 12.60
CA MET A 1 28.45 -1.81 13.07
C MET A 1 27.61 -2.16 11.86
N GLN A 2 27.28 -3.43 11.74
CA GLN A 2 26.85 -4.10 10.52
C GLN A 2 25.55 -3.54 9.91
N ASN A 3 25.55 -3.46 8.59
CA ASN A 3 24.43 -3.23 7.69
C ASN A 3 23.29 -4.25 7.91
N TYR A 4 22.46 -4.04 8.93
CA TYR A 4 21.25 -4.84 9.21
C TYR A 4 19.95 -4.14 8.81
N ILE A 5 20.02 -3.23 7.84
CA ILE A 5 18.84 -2.54 7.27
C ILE A 5 18.46 -3.12 5.89
N PHE A 6 19.26 -4.05 5.37
CA PHE A 6 19.04 -4.70 4.08
C PHE A 6 19.06 -6.21 4.29
N ILE A 7 17.88 -6.82 4.32
CA ILE A 7 17.52 -8.19 3.91
C ILE A 7 16.15 -8.39 4.55
N TYR A 8 15.08 -8.35 3.75
CA TYR A 8 13.96 -9.31 3.74
C TYR A 8 12.88 -8.88 2.72
N LEU A 9 13.31 -8.53 1.49
CA LEU A 9 12.46 -8.50 0.29
C LEU A 9 12.70 -9.79 -0.54
N GLY A 10 12.63 -10.94 0.15
CA GLY A 10 13.14 -12.22 -0.37
C GLY A 10 12.09 -13.30 -0.66
N VAL A 11 10.81 -13.07 -0.40
CA VAL A 11 9.79 -14.15 -0.52
C VAL A 11 8.60 -13.80 -1.42
N ILE A 12 8.38 -12.53 -1.76
CA ILE A 12 7.21 -12.14 -2.59
C ILE A 12 7.51 -12.22 -4.10
N LEU A 13 8.78 -12.29 -4.52
CA LEU A 13 9.15 -12.31 -5.95
C LEU A 13 8.86 -13.63 -6.68
N LEU A 14 8.51 -14.72 -5.99
CA LEU A 14 8.28 -16.03 -6.62
C LEU A 14 6.80 -16.34 -6.93
N VAL A 15 5.85 -15.52 -6.46
CA VAL A 15 4.42 -15.69 -6.78
C VAL A 15 3.96 -14.69 -7.87
N PHE A 16 4.74 -13.65 -8.14
CA PHE A 16 4.34 -12.51 -8.99
C PHE A 16 5.01 -12.46 -10.38
N GLN A 17 5.74 -13.51 -10.79
CA GLN A 17 6.28 -13.60 -12.18
C GLN A 17 5.22 -14.01 -13.22
N CYS A 18 3.96 -14.10 -12.83
CA CYS A 18 2.85 -14.44 -13.70
C CYS A 18 1.79 -13.33 -13.58
N TYR A 19 1.67 -12.50 -14.62
CA TYR A 19 0.46 -11.73 -14.96
C TYR A 19 0.07 -10.51 -14.12
N LEU A 20 0.93 -9.49 -14.06
CA LEU A 20 0.45 -8.11 -13.85
C LEU A 20 0.78 -7.29 -15.10
N THR A 21 0.06 -7.56 -16.19
CA THR A 21 0.15 -6.85 -17.47
C THR A 21 -1.26 -6.46 -17.86
N SER A 22 -1.87 -5.54 -17.13
CA SER A 22 -3.22 -5.09 -17.45
C SER A 22 -3.25 -3.57 -17.45
N PRO A 23 -3.52 -2.95 -18.61
CA PRO A 23 -3.66 -1.50 -18.71
C PRO A 23 -4.87 -1.03 -17.90
N LEU A 24 -4.80 0.24 -17.46
CA LEU A 24 -5.94 0.95 -16.89
C LEU A 24 -7.14 0.85 -17.85
N PRO A 25 -8.33 0.41 -17.40
CA PRO A 25 -9.46 0.25 -18.29
C PRO A 25 -10.07 1.60 -18.67
N ASP A 26 -10.29 1.81 -19.97
CA ASP A 26 -11.11 2.91 -20.49
C ASP A 26 -12.57 2.74 -20.04
N SER A 27 -13.20 3.86 -19.70
CA SER A 27 -14.59 3.94 -19.24
C SER A 27 -15.55 3.80 -20.43
N ASP A 28 -16.09 2.61 -20.64
CA ASP A 28 -17.32 2.43 -21.43
C ASP A 28 -18.43 1.94 -20.49
N ASP A 29 -19.39 2.82 -20.21
CA ASP A 29 -20.46 2.64 -19.25
C ASP A 29 -21.59 1.80 -19.86
N THR A 30 -21.62 0.49 -19.60
CA THR A 30 -22.86 -0.30 -19.65
C THR A 30 -22.80 -1.41 -18.60
N PRO A 31 -23.73 -1.48 -17.63
CA PRO A 31 -23.72 -2.51 -16.60
C PRO A 31 -23.94 -3.89 -17.22
N SER A 32 -22.87 -4.65 -17.41
CA SER A 32 -22.87 -5.96 -18.05
C SER A 32 -22.79 -7.04 -16.98
N ALA A 33 -23.23 -8.26 -17.30
CA ALA A 33 -22.96 -9.44 -16.47
C ALA A 33 -21.45 -9.66 -16.23
N GLU A 34 -20.59 -9.01 -17.04
CA GLU A 34 -19.14 -8.98 -16.89
C GLU A 34 -18.66 -8.17 -15.67
N ASP A 35 -19.38 -7.11 -15.26
CA ASP A 35 -18.99 -6.24 -14.14
C ASP A 35 -19.02 -6.94 -12.78
N LYS A 36 -19.68 -8.11 -12.73
CA LYS A 36 -19.83 -8.94 -11.52
C LYS A 36 -18.94 -10.17 -11.52
N LYS A 37 -18.23 -10.49 -12.61
CA LYS A 37 -17.24 -11.58 -12.60
C LYS A 37 -15.98 -11.11 -11.87
N LEU A 38 -15.33 -11.98 -11.11
CA LEU A 38 -14.07 -11.64 -10.43
C LEU A 38 -12.91 -11.63 -11.44
N ASN A 39 -12.75 -10.52 -12.14
CA ASN A 39 -11.67 -10.23 -13.07
C ASN A 39 -11.33 -8.74 -13.05
N GLU A 40 -10.35 -8.30 -13.84
CA GLU A 40 -9.95 -6.89 -13.97
C GLU A 40 -11.03 -5.95 -14.51
N HIS A 41 -12.09 -6.50 -15.10
CA HIS A 41 -13.24 -5.72 -15.58
C HIS A 41 -14.30 -5.50 -14.49
N ASN A 42 -14.18 -6.18 -13.35
CA ASN A 42 -15.10 -6.06 -12.24
C ASN A 42 -15.21 -4.61 -11.74
N LYS A 43 -16.44 -4.17 -11.47
CA LYS A 43 -16.71 -2.80 -10.97
C LYS A 43 -15.95 -2.51 -9.66
N LEU A 44 -15.99 -3.43 -8.69
CA LEU A 44 -15.31 -3.27 -7.41
C LEU A 44 -13.77 -3.20 -7.59
N TYR A 45 -13.21 -4.01 -8.51
CA TYR A 45 -11.79 -3.94 -8.85
C TYR A 45 -11.40 -2.56 -9.38
N LYS A 46 -12.11 -2.07 -10.42
CA LYS A 46 -11.79 -0.78 -11.06
C LYS A 46 -11.92 0.38 -10.07
N GLU A 47 -13.01 0.39 -9.30
CA GLU A 47 -13.27 1.42 -8.31
C GLU A 47 -12.18 1.44 -7.23
N MET A 48 -11.82 0.27 -6.69
CA MET A 48 -10.81 0.19 -5.64
C MET A 48 -9.40 0.43 -6.15
N LEU A 49 -9.07 0.02 -7.37
CA LEU A 49 -7.78 0.33 -7.99
C LEU A 49 -7.59 1.83 -8.11
N LYS A 50 -8.62 2.54 -8.59
CA LYS A 50 -8.59 4.00 -8.69
C LYS A 50 -8.44 4.64 -7.30
N LYS A 51 -9.30 4.26 -6.34
CA LYS A 51 -9.25 4.79 -4.96
C LYS A 51 -7.89 4.56 -4.31
N PHE A 52 -7.32 3.37 -4.48
CA PHE A 52 -6.01 3.02 -3.93
C PHE A 52 -4.88 3.81 -4.60
N THR A 53 -4.99 4.06 -5.91
CA THR A 53 -4.03 4.90 -6.65
C THR A 53 -4.03 6.32 -6.13
N ASP A 54 -5.21 6.95 -6.09
CA ASP A 54 -5.39 8.32 -5.59
C ASP A 54 -4.85 8.43 -4.15
N PHE A 55 -5.24 7.49 -3.28
CA PHE A 55 -4.78 7.41 -1.89
C PHE A 55 -3.26 7.25 -1.75
N THR A 56 -2.66 6.34 -2.54
CA THR A 56 -1.22 6.06 -2.45
C THR A 56 -0.39 7.26 -2.89
N ILE A 57 -0.81 7.96 -3.95
CA ILE A 57 -0.15 9.19 -4.41
C ILE A 57 -0.17 10.22 -3.28
N GLU A 58 -1.35 10.53 -2.73
CA GLU A 58 -1.52 11.56 -1.71
C GLU A 58 -0.67 11.27 -0.46
N ILE A 59 -0.73 10.04 0.06
CA ILE A 59 0.04 9.61 1.23
C ILE A 59 1.55 9.66 0.98
N SER A 60 1.97 9.25 -0.21
CA SER A 60 3.40 9.17 -0.55
C SER A 60 3.99 10.55 -0.80
N GLU A 61 3.19 11.50 -1.31
CA GLU A 61 3.58 12.92 -1.39
C GLU A 61 3.77 13.52 0.01
N ASP A 62 2.80 13.33 0.91
CA ASP A 62 2.91 13.82 2.29
C ASP A 62 4.13 13.24 3.00
N PHE A 63 4.38 11.93 2.82
CA PHE A 63 5.54 11.25 3.39
C PHE A 63 6.86 11.79 2.82
N LEU A 64 6.93 11.99 1.50
CA LEU A 64 8.13 12.52 0.85
C LEU A 64 8.40 13.97 1.26
N GLU A 65 7.37 14.82 1.34
CA GLU A 65 7.50 16.21 1.80
C GLU A 65 8.04 16.25 3.24
N PHE A 66 7.42 15.49 4.14
CA PHE A 66 7.81 15.44 5.54
C PHE A 66 9.26 14.96 5.73
N THR A 67 9.62 13.85 5.07
CA THR A 67 10.97 13.27 5.18
C THR A 67 12.04 14.16 4.54
N THR A 68 11.74 14.83 3.43
CA THR A 68 12.65 15.78 2.77
C THR A 68 12.92 16.98 3.67
N LYS A 69 11.86 17.58 4.23
CA LYS A 69 11.98 18.72 5.15
C LYS A 69 12.85 18.40 6.37
N ILE A 70 12.62 17.26 7.02
CA ILE A 70 13.43 16.84 8.17
C ILE A 70 14.89 16.64 7.76
N THR A 71 15.13 15.99 6.63
CA THR A 71 16.49 15.72 6.13
C THR A 71 17.25 17.03 5.87
N GLU A 72 16.59 18.02 5.27
CA GLU A 72 17.18 19.34 5.04
C GLU A 72 17.47 20.09 6.35
N GLU A 73 16.55 20.06 7.31
CA GLU A 73 16.77 20.71 8.62
C GLU A 73 17.90 20.03 9.41
N ILE A 74 18.00 18.70 9.40
CA ILE A 74 19.10 17.95 10.02
C ILE A 74 20.44 18.36 9.40
N LYS A 75 20.48 18.48 8.07
CA LYS A 75 21.67 18.89 7.32
C LYS A 75 22.08 20.32 7.66
N GLN A 76 21.13 21.26 7.68
CA GLN A 76 21.37 22.67 8.00
C GLN A 76 21.89 22.86 9.43
N ASN A 77 21.36 22.08 10.37
CA ASN A 77 21.74 22.18 11.79
C ASN A 77 22.98 21.34 12.15
N ASN A 78 23.56 20.62 11.19
CA ASN A 78 24.68 19.70 11.40
C ASN A 78 24.42 18.68 12.53
N GLU A 79 23.16 18.21 12.62
CA GLU A 79 22.72 17.31 13.68
C GLU A 79 23.14 15.86 13.42
N LEU A 80 23.37 15.52 12.15
CA LEU A 80 23.90 14.23 11.71
C LEU A 80 24.97 14.46 10.62
N PRO A 81 26.20 14.87 11.01
CA PRO A 81 27.27 15.22 10.06
C PRO A 81 27.72 14.06 9.16
N ASP A 82 27.50 12.82 9.58
CA ASP A 82 27.93 11.60 8.86
C ASP A 82 26.85 11.02 7.92
N VAL A 83 25.67 11.65 7.80
CA VAL A 83 24.58 11.16 6.92
C VAL A 83 24.64 11.88 5.59
N GLU A 84 25.56 11.47 4.72
CA GLU A 84 25.98 12.32 3.60
C GLU A 84 25.06 12.34 2.36
N HIS A 85 24.08 11.44 2.21
CA HIS A 85 23.30 11.35 0.95
C HIS A 85 21.82 11.04 1.15
N PRO A 86 20.94 11.40 0.18
CA PRO A 86 19.62 10.79 0.13
C PRO A 86 19.82 9.29 0.14
N ASN A 87 19.23 8.63 1.13
CA ASN A 87 19.34 7.19 1.27
C ASN A 87 18.87 6.57 -0.05
N ARG A 88 19.56 5.55 -0.57
CA ARG A 88 19.16 4.81 -1.78
C ARG A 88 17.65 4.51 -1.80
N ARG A 89 17.08 4.23 -0.62
CA ARG A 89 15.64 4.04 -0.41
C ARG A 89 14.77 5.25 -0.75
N GLN A 90 15.19 6.48 -0.42
CA GLN A 90 14.44 7.69 -0.79
C GLN A 90 14.39 7.88 -2.32
N LEU A 91 15.49 7.55 -3.02
CA LEU A 91 15.50 7.58 -4.49
C LEU A 91 14.59 6.49 -5.10
N GLU A 92 14.60 5.29 -4.53
CA GLU A 92 13.71 4.20 -4.95
C GLU A 92 12.23 4.55 -4.70
N PHE A 93 11.92 5.20 -3.56
CA PHE A 93 10.59 5.70 -3.22
C PHE A 93 10.12 6.78 -4.21
N THR A 94 10.93 7.81 -4.48
CA THR A 94 10.58 8.86 -5.45
C THR A 94 10.31 8.28 -6.83
N LYS A 95 11.13 7.34 -7.29
CA LYS A 95 10.93 6.67 -8.59
C LYS A 95 9.63 5.88 -8.63
N ALA A 96 9.32 5.13 -7.58
CA ALA A 96 8.05 4.38 -7.52
C ALA A 96 6.84 5.32 -7.56
N LEU A 97 6.91 6.46 -6.86
CA LEU A 97 5.86 7.49 -6.91
C LEU A 97 5.73 8.13 -8.30
N GLU A 98 6.83 8.46 -8.95
CA GLU A 98 6.84 8.98 -10.32
C GLU A 98 6.19 8.01 -11.31
N HIS A 99 6.49 6.71 -11.20
CA HIS A 99 5.87 5.68 -12.03
C HIS A 99 4.36 5.57 -11.85
N ILE A 100 3.87 5.67 -10.60
CA ILE A 100 2.42 5.64 -10.35
C ILE A 100 1.75 6.87 -10.97
N LYS A 101 2.37 8.05 -10.84
CA LYS A 101 1.84 9.31 -11.39
C LYS A 101 1.83 9.35 -12.92
N SER A 102 2.84 8.79 -13.59
CA SER A 102 2.93 8.80 -15.05
C SER A 102 1.93 7.84 -15.71
N SER A 103 1.26 6.97 -14.95
CA SER A 103 0.39 5.90 -15.47
C SER A 103 1.09 5.00 -16.50
N GLU A 104 2.43 4.99 -16.52
CA GLU A 104 3.23 4.18 -17.44
C GLU A 104 3.30 2.72 -16.95
N SER A 105 2.36 1.90 -17.43
CA SER A 105 2.38 0.42 -17.50
C SER A 105 2.20 -0.40 -16.22
N ASP A 106 1.75 -1.65 -16.44
CA ASP A 106 1.93 -2.99 -15.82
C ASP A 106 2.40 -3.13 -14.36
N HIS A 107 3.12 -2.16 -13.81
CA HIS A 107 3.71 -2.22 -12.48
C HIS A 107 3.13 -1.19 -11.51
N THR A 108 2.10 -0.42 -11.87
CA THR A 108 1.45 0.56 -10.96
C THR A 108 1.04 -0.07 -9.63
N LEU A 109 0.33 -1.21 -9.66
CA LEU A 109 -0.08 -1.90 -8.44
C LEU A 109 1.12 -2.39 -7.60
N LEU A 110 2.15 -2.92 -8.26
CA LEU A 110 3.38 -3.34 -7.60
C LEU A 110 4.10 -2.16 -6.93
N ASN A 111 4.17 -1.01 -7.59
CA ASN A 111 4.78 0.19 -7.04
C ASN A 111 3.96 0.74 -5.87
N MET A 112 2.62 0.69 -5.94
CA MET A 112 1.77 1.07 -4.81
C MET A 112 1.99 0.19 -3.57
N TYR A 113 2.15 -1.12 -3.77
CA TYR A 113 2.49 -2.04 -2.67
C TYR A 113 3.86 -1.74 -2.08
N LYS A 114 4.89 -1.48 -2.90
CA LYS A 114 6.23 -1.10 -2.42
C LYS A 114 6.20 0.16 -1.57
N LEU A 115 5.50 1.21 -2.02
CA LEU A 115 5.37 2.46 -1.25
C LEU A 115 4.65 2.22 0.08
N THR A 116 3.60 1.39 0.08
CA THR A 116 2.90 1.00 1.31
C THR A 116 3.81 0.21 2.26
N GLU A 117 4.60 -0.72 1.75
CA GLU A 117 5.57 -1.50 2.53
C GLU A 117 6.64 -0.60 3.17
N ASP A 118 7.19 0.36 2.43
CA ASP A 118 8.16 1.33 2.95
C ASP A 118 7.59 2.14 4.14
N ILE A 119 6.31 2.53 4.06
CA ILE A 119 5.61 3.26 5.12
C ILE A 119 5.35 2.36 6.34
N VAL A 120 4.95 1.09 6.13
CA VAL A 120 4.77 0.11 7.21
C VAL A 120 6.10 -0.16 7.92
N GLU A 121 7.18 -0.32 7.16
CA GLU A 121 8.51 -0.56 7.71
C GLU A 121 9.04 0.65 8.50
N ALA A 122 8.77 1.87 8.03
CA ALA A 122 9.07 3.08 8.79
C ALA A 122 8.32 3.09 10.15
N THR A 123 7.07 2.62 10.17
CA THR A 123 6.28 2.49 11.41
C THR A 123 6.92 1.46 12.35
N LYS A 124 7.30 0.28 11.85
CA LYS A 124 7.98 -0.76 12.65
C LYS A 124 9.30 -0.27 13.22
N THR A 125 10.07 0.45 12.42
CA THR A 125 11.38 1.00 12.82
C THR A 125 11.23 1.95 14.02
N LEU A 126 10.15 2.74 14.08
CA LEU A 126 9.89 3.62 15.23
C LEU A 126 9.58 2.85 16.51
N ASP A 127 9.17 1.59 16.43
CA ASP A 127 8.86 0.77 17.59
C ASP A 127 9.99 -0.22 17.96
N ASP A 128 11.04 -0.33 17.14
CA ASP A 128 12.21 -1.17 17.43
C ASP A 128 13.11 -0.53 18.52
N PRO A 129 13.29 -1.17 19.69
CA PRO A 129 14.19 -0.70 20.74
C PRO A 129 15.64 -0.46 20.27
N LYS A 130 16.11 -1.20 19.26
CA LYS A 130 17.46 -1.03 18.70
C LYS A 130 17.62 0.29 17.95
N PHE A 131 16.54 0.79 17.37
CA PHE A 131 16.52 2.08 16.68
C PHE A 131 16.39 3.25 17.68
N LEU A 132 15.79 3.02 18.85
CA LEU A 132 15.50 4.04 19.86
C LEU A 132 16.67 4.34 20.81
N THR A 133 17.78 4.82 20.27
CA THR A 133 18.86 5.45 21.06
C THR A 133 18.41 6.80 21.63
N GLU A 134 19.15 7.35 22.60
CA GLU A 134 18.83 8.67 23.16
C GLU A 134 18.89 9.80 22.13
N GLU A 135 19.77 9.68 21.14
CA GLU A 135 19.89 10.64 20.04
C GLU A 135 18.70 10.54 19.08
N THR A 136 18.31 9.34 18.66
CA THR A 136 17.17 9.17 17.75
C THR A 136 15.85 9.51 18.43
N LYS A 137 15.68 9.24 19.73
CA LYS A 137 14.50 9.68 20.51
C LYS A 137 14.36 11.20 20.49
N LYS A 138 15.44 11.95 20.69
CA LYS A 138 15.44 13.43 20.63
C LYS A 138 15.01 13.93 19.26
N LEU A 139 15.51 13.31 18.19
CA LEU A 139 15.11 13.67 16.82
C LEU A 139 13.64 13.34 16.55
N ILE A 140 13.18 12.15 16.97
CA ILE A 140 11.77 11.74 16.86
C ILE A 140 10.84 12.74 17.55
N GLU A 141 11.21 13.18 18.75
CA GLU A 141 10.44 14.17 19.51
C GLU A 141 10.49 15.56 18.87
N LYS A 142 11.69 16.06 18.55
CA LYS A 142 11.90 17.36 17.91
C LYS A 142 11.09 17.50 16.62
N TYR A 143 11.15 16.50 15.76
CA TYR A 143 10.50 16.49 14.46
C TYR A 143 9.09 15.90 14.47
N LYS A 144 8.59 15.50 15.65
CA LYS A 144 7.24 14.92 15.82
C LYS A 144 6.97 13.73 14.90
N VAL A 145 7.98 12.90 14.67
CA VAL A 145 7.91 11.79 13.70
C VAL A 145 6.80 10.79 14.05
N ARG A 146 6.60 10.50 15.35
CA ARG A 146 5.50 9.64 15.81
C ARG A 146 4.12 10.25 15.53
N GLU A 147 3.97 11.56 15.71
CA GLU A 147 2.70 12.24 15.44
C GLU A 147 2.34 12.13 13.95
N PHE A 148 3.34 12.36 13.08
CA PHE A 148 3.16 12.22 11.64
C PHE A 148 2.82 10.78 11.23
N MET A 149 3.60 9.78 11.68
CA MET A 149 3.34 8.39 11.33
C MET A 149 2.01 7.86 11.86
N ASN A 150 1.56 8.32 13.04
CA ASN A 150 0.23 7.99 13.54
C ASN A 150 -0.88 8.54 12.63
N LYS A 151 -0.74 9.75 12.10
CA LYS A 151 -1.68 10.32 11.12
C LYS A 151 -1.74 9.50 9.83
N ILE A 152 -0.59 9.06 9.33
CA ILE A 152 -0.51 8.17 8.15
C ILE A 152 -1.22 6.84 8.45
N ARG A 153 -0.92 6.20 9.59
CA ARG A 153 -1.57 4.96 10.04
C ARG A 153 -3.09 5.11 10.13
N GLU A 154 -3.59 6.19 10.72
CA GLU A 154 -5.03 6.46 10.82
C GLU A 154 -5.69 6.58 9.44
N ARG A 155 -5.01 7.20 8.46
CA ARG A 155 -5.53 7.32 7.10
C ARG A 155 -5.60 5.97 6.38
N TYR A 156 -4.59 5.11 6.54
CA TYR A 156 -4.65 3.74 6.02
C TYR A 156 -5.79 2.93 6.67
N MET A 157 -5.96 3.03 7.99
CA MET A 157 -7.04 2.32 8.68
C MET A 157 -8.42 2.74 8.17
N LYS A 158 -8.63 4.05 7.94
CA LYS A 158 -9.86 4.58 7.31
C LYS A 158 -10.03 4.12 5.87
N PHE A 159 -8.94 4.03 5.10
CA PHE A 159 -8.98 3.47 3.75
C PHE A 159 -9.43 2.00 3.77
N TYR A 160 -8.92 1.19 4.70
CA TYR A 160 -9.33 -0.21 4.85
C TYR A 160 -10.79 -0.35 5.30
N GLU A 161 -11.28 0.54 6.17
CA GLU A 161 -12.71 0.61 6.52
C GLU A 161 -13.56 0.92 5.29
N SER A 162 -13.18 1.93 4.49
CA SER A 162 -13.89 2.29 3.26
C SER A 162 -13.87 1.18 2.20
N LEU A 163 -12.77 0.43 2.08
CA LEU A 163 -12.69 -0.76 1.24
C LEU A 163 -13.69 -1.82 1.70
N SER A 164 -13.76 -2.06 3.02
CA SER A 164 -14.66 -3.07 3.57
C SER A 164 -16.13 -2.72 3.33
N GLU A 165 -16.48 -1.45 3.52
CA GLU A 165 -17.81 -0.91 3.19
C GLU A 165 -18.13 -1.05 1.68
N ALA A 166 -17.14 -0.81 0.81
CA ALA A 166 -17.33 -0.97 -0.64
C ALA A 166 -17.59 -2.43 -1.03
N VAL A 167 -16.93 -3.39 -0.37
CA VAL A 167 -17.17 -4.82 -0.58
C VAL A 167 -18.57 -5.21 -0.09
N ASP A 168 -19.03 -4.68 1.04
CA ASP A 168 -20.38 -4.95 1.55
C ASP A 168 -21.46 -4.41 0.60
N VAL A 169 -21.29 -3.18 0.11
CA VAL A 169 -22.19 -2.61 -0.91
C VAL A 169 -22.19 -3.45 -2.18
N TYR A 170 -21.02 -3.91 -2.64
CA TYR A 170 -20.91 -4.79 -3.78
C TYR A 170 -21.62 -6.14 -3.53
N ALA A 171 -21.48 -6.72 -2.34
CA ALA A 171 -22.13 -7.97 -1.96
C ALA A 171 -23.67 -7.86 -1.99
N ASP A 172 -24.22 -6.71 -1.59
CA ASP A 172 -25.66 -6.44 -1.65
C ASP A 172 -26.19 -6.37 -3.09
N GLU A 173 -25.35 -6.03 -4.07
CA GLU A 173 -25.69 -6.04 -5.50
C GLU A 173 -25.66 -7.46 -6.13
N LEU A 174 -25.13 -8.47 -5.43
CA LEU A 174 -25.00 -9.84 -5.92
C LEU A 174 -26.27 -10.67 -5.67
N SER A 175 -26.60 -11.54 -6.62
CA SER A 175 -27.55 -12.63 -6.39
C SER A 175 -27.01 -13.67 -5.41
N GLU A 176 -27.88 -14.47 -4.79
CA GLU A 176 -27.45 -15.52 -3.84
C GLU A 176 -26.48 -16.53 -4.48
N THR A 177 -26.67 -16.90 -5.75
CA THR A 177 -25.73 -17.75 -6.48
C THR A 177 -24.35 -17.08 -6.60
N GLN A 178 -24.31 -15.79 -6.94
CA GLN A 178 -23.05 -15.05 -7.07
C GLN A 178 -22.36 -14.85 -5.72
N LYS A 179 -23.11 -14.61 -4.64
CA LYS A 179 -22.54 -14.57 -3.28
C LYS A 179 -21.88 -15.90 -2.93
N HIS A 180 -22.52 -17.02 -3.27
CA HIS A 180 -21.95 -18.34 -3.05
C HIS A 180 -20.67 -18.57 -3.87
N GLU A 181 -20.67 -18.18 -5.15
CA GLU A 181 -19.49 -18.26 -6.02
C GLU A 181 -18.32 -17.39 -5.52
N GLN A 182 -18.63 -16.26 -4.90
CA GLN A 182 -17.65 -15.27 -4.42
C GLN A 182 -17.42 -15.34 -2.90
N GLN A 183 -17.79 -16.44 -2.25
CA GLN A 183 -17.73 -16.57 -0.79
C GLN A 183 -16.34 -16.26 -0.22
N LYS A 184 -15.26 -16.60 -0.94
CA LYS A 184 -13.89 -16.31 -0.48
C LYS A 184 -13.61 -14.81 -0.33
N LEU A 185 -14.12 -13.97 -1.23
CA LEU A 185 -14.00 -12.51 -1.13
C LEU A 185 -14.80 -11.98 0.07
N LEU A 186 -15.99 -12.52 0.30
CA LEU A 186 -16.87 -12.12 1.40
C LEU A 186 -16.29 -12.53 2.77
N ASP A 187 -15.76 -13.75 2.86
CA ASP A 187 -15.08 -14.24 4.07
C ASP A 187 -13.81 -13.42 4.37
N TRP A 188 -13.03 -13.09 3.33
CA TRP A 188 -11.89 -12.20 3.45
C TRP A 188 -12.29 -10.80 3.94
N ASN A 189 -13.39 -10.24 3.43
CA ASN A 189 -13.85 -8.92 3.87
C ASN A 189 -14.23 -8.90 5.35
N LYS A 190 -14.91 -9.95 5.81
CA LYS A 190 -15.27 -10.11 7.22
C LYS A 190 -14.03 -10.19 8.12
N ASP A 191 -13.05 -10.99 7.72
CA ASP A 191 -11.80 -11.13 8.45
C ASP A 191 -10.98 -9.81 8.43
N LEU A 192 -10.98 -9.09 7.31
CA LEU A 192 -10.38 -7.76 7.21
C LEU A 192 -11.07 -6.77 8.17
N SER A 193 -12.40 -6.74 8.21
CA SER A 193 -13.16 -5.77 9.03
C SER A 193 -13.00 -6.01 10.53
N GLU A 194 -12.90 -7.27 10.95
CA GLU A 194 -12.66 -7.68 12.33
C GLU A 194 -11.21 -7.43 12.78
N THR A 195 -10.27 -7.29 11.82
CA THR A 195 -8.85 -7.04 12.10
C THR A 195 -8.60 -5.59 12.58
N LYS A 196 -8.06 -5.46 13.78
CA LYS A 196 -7.81 -4.16 14.45
C LYS A 196 -6.37 -3.68 14.34
N ASP A 197 -5.42 -4.60 14.26
CA ASP A 197 -4.01 -4.26 14.17
C ASP A 197 -3.66 -3.76 12.76
N PHE A 198 -2.86 -2.70 12.68
CA PHE A 198 -2.55 -2.04 11.41
C PHE A 198 -1.74 -2.95 10.49
N GLN A 199 -0.68 -3.57 11.00
CA GLN A 199 0.17 -4.43 10.19
C GLN A 199 -0.64 -5.61 9.66
N SER A 200 -1.39 -6.28 10.54
CA SER A 200 -2.23 -7.41 10.16
C SER A 200 -3.29 -7.02 9.10
N LYS A 201 -3.83 -5.80 9.18
CA LYS A 201 -4.82 -5.29 8.21
C LYS A 201 -4.16 -4.97 6.86
N THR A 202 -2.95 -4.41 6.86
CA THR A 202 -2.17 -4.16 5.64
C THR A 202 -1.75 -5.46 4.95
N ASP A 203 -1.33 -6.47 5.72
CA ASP A 203 -0.98 -7.78 5.17
C ASP A 203 -2.19 -8.41 4.46
N LYS A 204 -3.38 -8.41 5.09
CA LYS A 204 -4.63 -8.89 4.47
C LYS A 204 -5.06 -8.06 3.27
N PHE A 205 -4.88 -6.74 3.30
CA PHE A 205 -5.22 -5.87 2.18
C PHE A 205 -4.42 -6.24 0.91
N SER A 206 -3.18 -6.70 1.05
CA SER A 206 -2.33 -7.07 -0.08
C SER A 206 -2.92 -8.23 -0.92
N ASP A 207 -3.80 -9.03 -0.33
CA ASP A 207 -4.50 -10.13 -0.99
C ASP A 207 -5.72 -9.66 -1.82
N PHE A 208 -6.21 -8.42 -1.62
CA PHE A 208 -7.48 -7.96 -2.20
C PHE A 208 -7.51 -8.08 -3.73
N PHE A 209 -6.49 -7.56 -4.40
CA PHE A 209 -6.46 -7.56 -5.87
C PHE A 209 -6.24 -8.97 -6.45
N ASP A 210 -5.82 -9.94 -5.62
CA ASP A 210 -5.61 -11.33 -6.07
C ASP A 210 -6.91 -12.06 -6.33
N PHE A 211 -8.03 -11.64 -5.72
CA PHE A 211 -9.36 -12.19 -6.02
C PHE A 211 -9.80 -11.93 -7.47
N PHE A 212 -9.26 -10.90 -8.11
CA PHE A 212 -9.63 -10.47 -9.46
C PHE A 212 -8.61 -10.88 -10.52
N LYS A 213 -7.54 -11.57 -10.13
CA LYS A 213 -6.61 -12.14 -11.10
C LYS A 213 -7.32 -13.27 -11.85
N PRO A 214 -7.20 -13.36 -13.19
CA PRO A 214 -7.69 -14.51 -13.91
C PRO A 214 -7.03 -15.76 -13.32
N CYS A 215 -7.82 -16.65 -12.72
CA CYS A 215 -7.36 -18.00 -12.42
C CYS A 215 -6.86 -18.61 -13.72
N CYS A 216 -5.75 -19.34 -13.67
CA CYS A 216 -5.17 -20.04 -14.82
C CYS A 216 -6.28 -20.75 -15.61
N GLU A 217 -6.72 -20.15 -16.71
CA GLU A 217 -7.45 -20.88 -17.73
C GLU A 217 -6.49 -21.95 -18.24
N GLY A 218 -6.94 -23.21 -18.18
CA GLY A 218 -6.10 -24.40 -18.25
C GLY A 218 -4.92 -24.33 -19.24
N LEU A 219 -3.72 -24.54 -18.71
CA LEU A 219 -2.62 -25.17 -19.42
C LEU A 219 -2.71 -26.69 -19.25
#